data_AF-A0A537TAP4-F1
#
_entry.id   AF-A0A537TAP4-F1
#
_cell.length_a   1.000
_cell.length_b   1.000
_cell.length_c   1.000
_cell.angle_alpha   90.00
_cell.angle_beta   90.00
_cell.angle_gamma   90.00
#
_symmetry.space_group_name_H-M   'P 1'
#
loop_
_entity.id
_entity.type
_entity.pdbx_description
1 polymer ?
#
loop_
_entity_poly.entity_id
_entity_poly.type
_entity_poly.pdbx_seq_one_letter_code
_entity_poly.pdbx_strand_id
1 'polypeptide(L)' 'MTKTDQYRAKAEECRLMAAKVTTAIDQAAWLGLATDWLGLIPDPARTASERFDAMERHRGTHQQTSSLEH' A
#
# COMPACT_ATOMS: atom_id res chain seq x y z
N MET A 1 11.91 -14.82 -2.67
CA MET A 1 11.35 -13.81 -1.75
C MET A 1 10.50 -12.86 -2.52
N THR A 2 9.28 -12.60 -2.06
CA THR A 2 8.42 -11.57 -2.64
C THR A 2 8.87 -10.17 -2.18
N LYS A 3 8.39 -9.13 -2.85
CA LYS A 3 8.64 -7.74 -2.42
C LYS A 3 8.05 -7.47 -1.03
N THR A 4 6.90 -8.10 -0.74
CA THR A 4 6.27 -8.13 0.58
C THR A 4 7.18 -8.73 1.65
N ASP A 5 7.84 -9.85 1.37
CA ASP A 5 8.75 -10.49 2.34
C ASP A 5 9.95 -9.57 2.66
N GLN A 6 10.46 -8.86 1.65
CA GLN A 6 11.55 -7.89 1.84
C GLN A 6 11.12 -6.71 2.70
N TYR A 7 9.91 -6.18 2.49
CA TYR A 7 9.38 -5.10 3.32
C TYR A 7 9.12 -5.55 4.76
N ARG A 8 8.62 -6.77 4.97
CA ARG A 8 8.49 -7.36 6.31
C ARG A 8 9.83 -7.52 7.00
N ALA A 9 10.84 -8.04 6.30
CA ALA A 9 12.18 -8.18 6.84
C ALA A 9 12.81 -6.83 7.24
N LYS A 10 12.59 -5.79 6.43
CA LYS A 10 13.06 -4.42 6.75
C LYS A 10 12.33 -3.79 7.93
N ALA A 11 11.02 -4.03 8.06
CA ALA A 11 10.27 -3.59 9.23
C ALA A 11 10.77 -4.26 10.52
N GLU A 12 11.05 -5.57 10.47
CA GLU A 12 11.61 -6.33 11.59
C GLU A 12 12.99 -5.82 11.99
N GLU A 13 13.86 -5.55 11.01
CA GLU A 13 15.19 -4.96 11.22
C GLU A 13 15.09 -3.60 11.93
N CYS A 14 14.15 -2.74 11.52
CA CYS A 14 13.91 -1.47 12.17
C CYS A 14 13.44 -1.64 13.63
N ARG A 15 12.60 -2.63 13.94
CA ARG A 15 12.19 -2.94 15.32
C ARG A 15 13.37 -3.41 16.18
N LEU A 16 14.24 -4.24 15.62
CA LEU A 16 15.44 -4.69 16.32
C LEU A 16 16.40 -3.52 16.60
N MET A 17 16.51 -2.56 15.67
CA MET A 17 17.29 -1.34 15.90
C MET A 17 16.64 -0.45 16.95
N ALA A 18 15.32 -0.30 16.95
CA ALA A 18 14.57 0.43 17.97
C ALA A 18 14.78 -0.12 19.39
N ALA A 19 15.00 -1.44 19.51
CA ALA A 19 15.31 -2.09 20.79
C ALA A 19 16.78 -1.92 21.23
N LYS A 20 17.68 -1.62 20.28
CA LYS A 20 19.12 -1.43 20.54
C LYS A 20 19.50 0.00 20.87
N VAL A 21 18.74 0.97 20.36
CA VAL A 21 18.97 2.40 20.66
C VAL A 21 18.48 2.75 22.06
N THR A 22 19.21 3.65 22.72
CA THR A 22 18.95 4.07 24.11
C THR A 22 18.14 5.36 24.20
N THR A 23 18.07 6.13 23.12
CA THR A 23 17.31 7.38 23.09
C THR A 23 15.88 7.12 22.64
N ALA A 24 14.92 7.77 23.31
CA ALA A 24 13.51 7.66 22.96
C ALA A 24 13.20 8.21 21.56
N ILE A 25 13.97 9.22 21.12
CA ILE A 25 13.83 9.84 19.79
C ILE A 25 14.24 8.86 18.70
N ASP A 26 15.41 8.22 18.83
CA ASP A 26 15.86 7.23 17.85
C ASP A 26 14.95 6.00 17.86
N GLN A 27 14.47 5.59 19.03
CA GLN A 27 13.51 4.50 19.13
C GLN A 27 12.22 4.81 18.37
N ALA A 28 11.66 6.01 18.55
CA ALA A 28 10.48 6.45 17.82
C ALA A 28 10.74 6.53 16.31
N ALA A 29 11.92 7.03 15.89
CA ALA A 29 12.30 7.10 14.49
C ALA A 29 12.37 5.71 13.82
N TRP A 30 13.00 4.74 14.49
CA TRP A 30 13.07 3.36 14.01
C TRP A 30 11.69 2.68 13.94
N LEU A 31 10.82 2.93 14.92
CA LEU A 31 9.46 2.40 14.91
C LEU A 31 8.59 3.05 13.81
N GLY A 32 8.80 4.33 13.52
CA GLY A 32 8.19 5.02 12.39
C GLY A 32 8.57 4.35 11.06
N LEU A 33 9.86 4.15 10.83
CA LEU A 33 10.36 3.45 9.64
C LEU A 33 9.79 2.04 9.50
N ALA A 34 9.68 1.29 10.61
CA ALA A 34 9.06 -0.04 10.58
C ALA A 34 7.60 0.01 10.12
N THR A 35 6.86 1.04 10.53
CA THR A 35 5.46 1.25 10.14
C THR A 35 5.33 1.60 8.66
N ASP A 36 6.21 2.46 8.15
CA ASP A 36 6.25 2.84 6.74
C ASP A 36 6.51 1.64 5.83
N TRP A 37 7.47 0.78 6.20
CA TRP A 37 7.74 -0.46 5.47
C TRP A 37 6.53 -1.40 5.43
N LEU A 38 5.79 -1.53 6.53
CA LEU A 38 4.57 -2.34 6.57
C LEU A 38 3.44 -1.72 5.73
N GLY A 39 3.35 -0.39 5.66
CA GLY A 39 2.39 0.33 4.83
C GLY A 39 2.60 0.14 3.32
N LEU A 40 3.81 -0.20 2.89
CA LEU A 40 4.12 -0.52 1.49
C LEU A 40 3.69 -1.92 1.07
N ILE A 41 3.26 -2.77 2.01
CA ILE A 41 2.75 -4.10 1.70
C ILE A 41 1.33 -3.93 1.17
N PRO A 42 1.07 -4.24 -0.11
CA PRO A 42 -0.26 -4.12 -0.65
C PRO A 42 -1.18 -5.08 0.10
N ASP A 43 -2.24 -4.51 0.70
CA ASP A 43 -3.30 -5.31 1.27
C ASP A 43 -4.08 -5.99 0.13
N PRO A 44 -4.16 -7.33 0.10
CA PRO A 44 -4.81 -8.04 -0.99
C PRO A 44 -6.31 -7.75 -1.10
N ALA A 45 -6.97 -7.34 -0.01
CA ALA A 45 -8.38 -6.93 -0.06
C ALA A 45 -8.53 -5.52 -0.65
N ARG A 46 -7.63 -4.60 -0.32
CA ARG A 46 -7.63 -3.25 -0.91
C ARG A 46 -7.33 -3.25 -2.41
N THR A 47 -6.34 -4.05 -2.86
CA THR A 47 -5.99 -4.11 -4.29
C THR A 47 -7.07 -4.79 -5.14
N ALA A 48 -7.80 -5.76 -4.58
CA ALA A 48 -8.96 -6.35 -5.25
C ALA A 48 -10.11 -5.32 -5.38
N SER A 49 -10.37 -4.56 -4.31
CA SER A 49 -11.41 -3.52 -4.30
C SER A 49 -11.08 -2.35 -5.24
N GLU A 50 -9.83 -1.90 -5.32
CA GLU A 50 -9.38 -0.85 -6.24
C GLU A 50 -9.44 -1.29 -7.72
N ARG A 51 -9.16 -2.58 -8.00
CA ARG A 51 -9.35 -3.14 -9.35
C ARG A 51 -10.82 -3.23 -9.75
N PHE A 52 -11.70 -3.61 -8.81
CA PHE A 52 -13.13 -3.66 -9.07
C PHE A 52 -13.72 -2.27 -9.31
N ASP A 53 -13.36 -1.25 -8.52
CA ASP A 53 -13.82 0.14 -8.70
C ASP A 53 -13.34 0.73 -10.04
N ALA A 54 -12.09 0.49 -10.41
CA ALA A 54 -11.55 0.92 -11.70
C ALA A 54 -12.26 0.25 -12.89
N MET A 55 -12.66 -1.02 -12.75
CA MET A 55 -13.35 -1.77 -13.80
C MET A 55 -14.84 -1.37 -13.92
N GLU A 56 -15.49 -1.00 -12.82
CA GLU A 56 -16.87 -0.49 -12.82
C GLU A 56 -16.95 0.89 -13.51
N ARG A 57 -15.99 1.78 -13.25
CA ARG A 57 -15.89 3.07 -13.93
C ARG A 57 -15.69 2.95 -15.45
N HIS A 58 -14.94 1.94 -15.90
CA HIS A 58 -14.71 1.74 -17.33
C HIS A 58 -15.91 1.11 -18.06
N ARG A 59 -16.86 0.50 -17.33
CA ARG A 59 -18.09 -0.07 -17.89
C ARG A 59 -19.28 0.91 -17.88
N GLY A 60 -19.15 2.05 -17.20
CA GLY A 60 -20.20 3.07 -17.08
C GLY A 60 -20.21 4.16 -18.17
N THR A 61 -19.20 4.25 -19.03
CA THR A 61 -19.09 5.32 -20.04
C THR A 61 -19.27 4.85 -21.48
N HIS A 62 -20.07 3.81 -21.70
CA HIS A 62 -20.45 3.36 -23.04
C HIS A 62 -21.97 3.30 -23.19
N GLN A 63 -22.66 4.45 -23.08
CA GLN A 63 -23.89 4.74 -23.84
C GLN A 63 -24.43 6.14 -23.53
N GLN A 64 -24.19 7.07 -24.47
CA GLN A 64 -24.98 8.26 -24.86
C GLN A 64 -23.95 9.26 -25.41
N THR A 65 -23.89 9.60 -26.70
CA THR A 65 -24.92 9.67 -27.73
C THR A 65 -24.25 9.45 -29.09
N SER A 66 -24.51 8.33 -29.75
CA SER A 66 -24.37 8.27 -31.21
C SER A 66 -25.70 8.74 -31.80
N SER A 67 -25.59 9.72 -32.67
CA SER A 67 -26.43 9.92 -33.85
C SER A 67 -27.94 10.01 -33.63
N LEU A 68 -28.46 11.24 -33.65
CA LEU A 68 -29.68 11.47 -34.41
C LEU A 68 -29.32 12.34 -35.62
N GLU A 69 -29.39 11.72 -36.78
CA GLU A 69 -29.29 12.29 -38.12
C GLU A 69 -30.55 13.10 -38.44
N HIS A 70 -30.42 14.29 -39.05
CA HIS A 70 -30.93 14.66 -40.39
C HIS A 70 -30.79 16.18 -40.63
#